data_AF-A0A6F8X8Z0-F1
#
_entry.id   AF-A0A6F8X8Z0-F1
#
_cell.length_a   1.000
_cell.length_b   1.000
_cell.length_c   1.000
_cell.angle_alpha   90.00
_cell.angle_beta   90.00
_cell.angle_gamma   90.00
#
_symmetry.space_group_name_H-M   'P 1'
#
loop_
_entity.id
_entity.type
_entity.pdbx_description
1 polymer ?
#
loop_
_entity_poly.entity_id
_entity_poly.type
_entity_poly.pdbx_seq_one_letter_code
_entity_poly.pdbx_strand_id
1 'polypeptide(L)'
;MSHEHERLVIIRHAPYSSNALREGLDVALVAAAFGQTVSLLFLGQGVLALLKEQAAGAPGQKATLPTIDMLEMYDIDQLLVPQSALDALNLQAAQLVDGATVVADDTLPALVQRYSYVMNF
;
A
#
# COMPACT_ATOMS: atom_id res chain seq x y z
N MET A 1 20.21 -3.82 -15.64
CA MET A 1 19.92 -4.12 -14.22
C MET A 1 18.60 -4.86 -14.23
N SER A 2 18.56 -6.11 -13.77
CA SER A 2 17.42 -7.01 -13.94
C SER A 2 16.32 -6.66 -12.93
N HIS A 3 15.19 -6.12 -13.41
CA HIS A 3 13.95 -5.93 -12.64
C HIS A 3 13.21 -7.25 -12.35
N GLU A 4 13.91 -8.40 -12.37
CA GLU A 4 13.31 -9.75 -12.27
C GLU A 4 12.70 -10.05 -10.89
N HIS A 5 12.97 -9.22 -9.89
CA HIS A 5 12.51 -9.43 -8.51
C HIS A 5 11.64 -8.30 -7.95
N GLU A 6 11.28 -7.30 -8.78
CA GLU A 6 10.40 -6.21 -8.34
C GLU A 6 8.93 -6.58 -8.52
N ARG A 7 8.16 -6.49 -7.43
CA ARG A 7 6.72 -6.73 -7.43
C ARG A 7 5.96 -5.51 -6.94
N LEU A 8 4.86 -5.22 -7.62
CA LEU A 8 3.91 -4.20 -7.20
C LEU A 8 2.64 -4.86 -6.65
N VAL A 9 2.30 -4.52 -5.42
CA VAL A 9 1.00 -4.84 -4.82
C VAL A 9 0.17 -3.56 -4.82
N ILE A 10 -0.95 -3.58 -5.54
CA ILE A 10 -1.90 -2.47 -5.58
C ILE A 10 -3.01 -2.75 -4.57
N ILE A 11 -3.28 -1.78 -3.71
CA ILE A 11 -4.35 -1.82 -2.70
C ILE A 11 -5.39 -0.76 -3.05
N ARG A 12 -6.64 -1.16 -3.28
CA ARG A 12 -7.73 -0.23 -3.67
C ARG A 12 -8.84 -0.08 -2.64
N HIS A 13 -8.96 -1.04 -1.74
CA HIS A 13 -10.09 -1.14 -0.83
C HIS A 13 -9.79 -0.51 0.52
N ALA A 14 -10.79 0.19 1.08
CA ALA A 14 -10.73 0.75 2.41
C ALA A 14 -10.43 -0.33 3.47
N PRO A 15 -9.84 0.04 4.62
CA PRO A 15 -9.80 -0.86 5.76
C PRO A 15 -11.23 -1.29 6.11
N TYR A 16 -11.38 -2.54 6.52
CA TYR A 16 -12.65 -3.13 6.96
C TYR A 16 -13.74 -3.33 5.89
N SER A 17 -13.54 -2.90 4.63
CA SER A 17 -14.55 -3.10 3.58
C SER A 17 -14.54 -4.50 2.96
N SER A 18 -13.39 -5.20 3.02
CA SER A 18 -13.20 -6.55 2.51
C SER A 18 -11.92 -7.17 3.10
N ASN A 19 -11.64 -8.44 2.77
CA ASN A 19 -10.36 -9.07 3.10
C ASN A 19 -9.22 -8.66 2.15
N ALA A 20 -9.51 -7.96 1.06
CA ALA A 20 -8.55 -7.72 -0.02
C ALA A 20 -7.32 -6.93 0.44
N LEU A 21 -7.51 -5.90 1.30
CA LEU A 21 -6.40 -5.19 1.92
C LEU A 21 -5.46 -6.14 2.67
N ARG A 22 -6.02 -7.04 3.46
CA ARG A 22 -5.23 -8.00 4.24
C ARG A 22 -4.54 -9.01 3.34
N GLU A 23 -5.24 -9.54 2.34
CA GLU A 23 -4.66 -10.48 1.37
C GLU A 23 -3.49 -9.84 0.61
N GLY A 24 -3.62 -8.58 0.21
CA GLY A 24 -2.53 -7.84 -0.42
C GLY A 24 -1.32 -7.65 0.50
N LEU A 25 -1.54 -7.32 1.78
CA LEU A 25 -0.45 -7.24 2.77
C LEU A 25 0.20 -8.61 3.02
N ASP A 26 -0.58 -9.68 3.13
CA ASP A 26 -0.06 -11.05 3.30
C ASP A 26 0.79 -11.46 2.08
N VAL A 27 0.35 -11.13 0.86
CA VAL A 27 1.11 -11.38 -0.37
C VAL A 27 2.41 -10.57 -0.41
N ALA A 28 2.38 -9.31 0.03
CA ALA A 28 3.58 -8.48 0.13
C ALA A 28 4.61 -9.09 1.08
N LEU A 29 4.17 -9.50 2.28
CA LEU A 29 5.01 -10.15 3.29
C LEU A 29 5.60 -11.47 2.78
N VAL A 30 4.78 -12.31 2.13
CA VAL A 30 5.26 -13.57 1.55
C VAL A 30 6.28 -13.30 0.45
N ALA A 31 6.02 -12.36 -0.47
CA ALA A 31 6.95 -12.01 -1.53
C ALA A 31 8.31 -11.54 -0.96
N ALA A 32 8.30 -10.67 0.05
CA ALA A 32 9.50 -10.23 0.74
C ALA A 32 10.25 -11.39 1.42
N ALA A 33 9.53 -12.32 2.07
CA ALA A 33 10.13 -13.51 2.68
C ALA A 33 10.82 -14.44 1.65
N PHE A 34 10.41 -14.39 0.38
CA PHE A 34 11.07 -15.08 -0.74
C PHE A 34 12.19 -14.24 -1.41
N GLY A 35 12.62 -13.15 -0.79
CA GLY A 35 13.73 -12.32 -1.25
C GLY A 35 13.38 -11.36 -2.38
N GLN A 36 12.10 -11.04 -2.58
CA GLN A 36 11.65 -10.13 -3.62
C GLN A 36 11.55 -8.70 -3.09
N THR A 37 11.85 -7.75 -3.97
CA THR A 37 11.65 -6.32 -3.68
C THR A 37 10.19 -5.98 -3.93
N VAL A 38 9.48 -5.53 -2.89
CA VAL A 38 8.04 -5.26 -2.96
C VAL A 38 7.78 -3.77 -2.81
N SER A 39 6.92 -3.24 -3.67
CA SER A 39 6.33 -1.91 -3.49
C SER A 39 4.82 -2.04 -3.35
N LEU A 40 4.23 -1.18 -2.52
CA LEU A 40 2.81 -1.07 -2.32
C LEU A 40 2.31 0.24 -2.92
N LEU A 41 1.25 0.18 -3.73
CA LEU A 41 0.60 1.36 -4.28
C LEU A 41 -0.84 1.40 -3.79
N PHE A 42 -1.15 2.41 -2.96
CA PHE A 42 -2.48 2.63 -2.40
C PHE A 42 -3.26 3.59 -3.29
N LEU A 43 -4.33 3.10 -3.90
CA LEU A 43 -5.18 3.87 -4.81
C LEU A 43 -6.59 4.03 -4.24
N GLY A 44 -7.24 5.14 -4.58
CA GLY A 44 -8.62 5.39 -4.16
C GLY A 44 -8.80 5.24 -2.65
N GLN A 45 -9.78 4.44 -2.23
CA GLN A 45 -10.06 4.21 -0.81
C GLN A 45 -9.00 3.38 -0.08
N GLY A 46 -8.08 2.71 -0.80
CA GLY A 46 -6.95 2.01 -0.21
C GLY A 46 -6.06 2.93 0.63
N VAL A 47 -5.99 4.22 0.29
CA VAL A 47 -5.22 5.24 1.02
C VAL A 47 -5.68 5.38 2.47
N LEU A 48 -6.95 5.09 2.78
CA LEU A 48 -7.47 5.10 4.15
C LEU A 48 -6.77 4.09 5.06
N ALA A 49 -6.16 3.04 4.50
CA ALA A 49 -5.37 2.08 5.25
C ALA A 49 -4.05 2.67 5.78
N LEU A 50 -3.61 3.83 5.27
CA LEU A 50 -2.38 4.50 5.69
C LEU A 50 -2.63 5.57 6.74
N LEU A 51 -3.87 5.85 7.17
CA LEU A 51 -4.10 6.87 8.20
C LEU A 51 -3.49 6.46 9.54
N LYS A 52 -2.76 7.39 10.20
CA LYS A 52 -2.21 7.19 11.56
C LYS A 52 -3.31 6.89 12.58
N GLU A 53 -4.47 7.53 12.38
CA GLU A 53 -5.64 7.36 13.23
C GLU A 53 -6.76 6.65 12.46
N GLN A 54 -6.75 5.32 12.48
CA GLN A 54 -7.85 4.53 11.92
C GLN A 54 -9.00 4.42 12.90
N ALA A 55 -10.23 4.60 12.41
CA ALA A 55 -11.42 4.25 13.16
C ALA A 55 -11.43 2.73 13.44
N ALA A 56 -11.88 2.33 14.64
CA ALA A 56 -12.04 0.92 14.95
C ALA A 56 -13.09 0.29 14.02
N GLY A 57 -12.73 -0.84 13.41
CA GLY A 57 -13.68 -1.67 12.66
C GLY A 57 -14.78 -2.27 13.54
N ALA A 58 -15.73 -2.95 12.90
CA ALA A 58 -16.77 -3.69 13.61
C ALA A 58 -16.18 -4.81 14.49
N PRO A 59 -16.86 -5.24 15.57
CA PRO A 59 -16.38 -6.33 16.42
C PRO A 59 -15.99 -7.56 15.61
N GLY A 60 -14.77 -8.07 15.83
CA GLY A 60 -14.21 -9.23 15.13
C GLY A 60 -13.42 -8.90 13.86
N GLN A 61 -13.44 -7.66 13.37
CA GLN A 61 -12.55 -7.22 12.30
C GLN A 61 -11.16 -6.90 12.86
N LYS A 62 -10.11 -7.40 12.20
CA LYS A 62 -8.72 -7.15 12.58
C LYS A 62 -8.24 -5.84 11.95
N ALA A 63 -7.56 -5.02 12.74
CA ALA A 63 -6.86 -3.84 12.23
C ALA A 63 -5.67 -4.26 11.36
N THR A 64 -5.43 -3.51 10.29
CA THR A 64 -4.32 -3.71 9.35
C THR A 64 -3.18 -2.73 9.56
N LEU A 65 -3.42 -1.60 10.25
CA LEU A 65 -2.39 -0.62 10.59
C LEU A 65 -1.17 -1.23 11.29
N PRO A 66 -1.31 -2.12 12.31
CA PRO A 66 -0.14 -2.73 12.93
C PRO A 66 0.70 -3.58 11.97
N THR A 67 0.08 -4.16 10.95
CA THR A 67 0.80 -4.89 9.89
C THR A 67 1.55 -3.91 8.99
N ILE A 68 0.92 -2.78 8.63
CA ILE A 68 1.53 -1.73 7.82
C ILE A 68 2.75 -1.13 8.53
N ASP A 69 2.65 -0.83 9.82
CA ASP A 69 3.74 -0.28 10.64
C ASP A 69 4.95 -1.22 10.74
N MET A 70 4.76 -2.53 10.53
CA MET A 70 5.83 -3.53 10.57
C MET A 70 6.51 -3.75 9.20
N LEU A 71 5.93 -3.24 8.10
CA LEU A 71 6.41 -3.53 6.73
C LEU A 71 7.88 -3.14 6.52
N GLU A 72 8.33 -2.04 7.13
CA GLU A 72 9.73 -1.61 7.07
C GLU A 72 10.70 -2.67 7.63
N MET A 73 10.28 -3.44 8.66
CA MET A 73 11.09 -4.53 9.23
C MET A 73 11.29 -5.71 8.27
N TYR A 74 10.50 -5.76 7.19
CA TYR A 74 10.56 -6.78 6.15
C TYR A 74 11.17 -6.23 4.84
N ASP A 75 11.90 -5.10 4.91
CA ASP A 75 12.45 -4.38 3.75
C ASP A 75 11.38 -3.95 2.72
N ILE A 76 10.14 -3.71 3.19
CA ILE A 76 9.04 -3.16 2.39
C ILE A 76 8.85 -1.69 2.78
N ASP A 77 9.67 -0.81 2.19
CA ASP A 77 9.70 0.63 2.50
C ASP A 77 8.99 1.52 1.46
N GLN A 78 8.64 0.96 0.30
CA GLN A 78 7.98 1.69 -0.80
C GLN A 78 6.46 1.69 -0.63
N LEU A 79 5.93 2.58 0.21
CA LEU A 79 4.49 2.82 0.37
C LEU A 79 4.07 4.04 -0.48
N LEU A 80 3.50 3.81 -1.66
CA LEU A 80 3.24 4.84 -2.66
C LEU A 80 1.77 5.28 -2.66
N VAL A 81 1.53 6.59 -2.76
CA VAL A 81 0.19 7.19 -2.76
C VAL A 81 0.08 8.29 -3.82
N PRO A 82 -0.87 8.24 -4.76
CA PRO A 82 -1.11 9.35 -5.69
C PRO A 82 -1.56 10.62 -4.97
N GLN A 83 -1.08 11.77 -5.42
CA GLN A 83 -1.59 13.06 -4.95
C GLN A 83 -3.11 13.18 -5.17
N SER A 84 -3.61 12.79 -6.34
CA SER A 84 -5.06 12.84 -6.63
C SER A 84 -5.92 12.01 -5.68
N ALA A 85 -5.38 10.91 -5.13
CA ALA A 85 -6.12 10.08 -4.18
C ALA A 85 -6.27 10.77 -2.82
N LEU A 86 -5.26 11.53 -2.40
CA LEU A 86 -5.35 12.38 -1.21
C LEU A 86 -6.33 13.51 -1.42
N ASP A 87 -6.25 14.20 -2.57
CA ASP A 87 -7.13 15.31 -2.90
C ASP A 87 -8.61 14.85 -2.95
N ALA A 88 -8.88 13.71 -3.57
CA ALA A 88 -10.24 13.15 -3.67
C ALA A 88 -10.84 12.76 -2.31
N LEU A 89 -10.00 12.41 -1.34
CA LEU A 89 -10.41 12.05 0.02
C LEU A 89 -10.30 13.22 1.01
N ASN A 90 -9.88 14.41 0.56
CA ASN A 90 -9.57 15.58 1.39
C ASN A 90 -8.55 15.26 2.50
N LEU A 91 -7.53 14.47 2.18
CA LEU A 91 -6.46 14.08 3.09
C LEU A 91 -5.19 14.87 2.83
N GLN A 92 -4.40 15.05 3.87
CA GLN A 92 -3.06 15.61 3.83
C GLN A 92 -2.03 14.51 4.08
N ALA A 93 -0.86 14.59 3.44
CA ALA A 93 0.21 13.61 3.62
C ALA A 93 0.62 13.42 5.09
N ALA A 94 0.56 14.48 5.90
CA ALA A 94 0.86 14.45 7.33
C ALA A 94 -0.09 13.56 8.17
N GLN A 95 -1.25 13.18 7.63
CA GLN A 95 -2.20 12.27 8.28
C GLN A 95 -1.87 10.80 8.04
N LEU A 96 -0.96 10.49 7.09
CA LEU A 96 -0.56 9.13 6.76
C LEU A 96 0.56 8.64 7.66
N VAL A 97 0.72 7.33 7.80
CA VAL A 97 1.87 6.68 8.45
C VAL A 97 3.19 7.18 7.91
N ASP A 98 4.20 7.12 8.76
CA ASP A 98 5.56 7.47 8.35
C ASP A 98 6.04 6.47 7.26
N GLY A 99 6.84 6.94 6.31
CA GLY A 99 7.26 6.15 5.14
C GLY A 99 6.30 6.18 3.93
N ALA A 100 5.08 6.70 4.09
CA ALA A 100 4.20 6.95 2.93
C ALA A 100 4.78 8.04 2.02
N THR A 101 5.03 7.69 0.77
CA THR A 101 5.57 8.58 -0.27
C THR A 101 4.47 8.99 -1.24
N VAL A 102 4.21 10.30 -1.30
CA VAL A 102 3.27 10.86 -2.27
C VAL A 102 3.93 10.94 -3.64
N VAL A 103 3.26 10.42 -4.66
CA VAL A 103 3.71 10.41 -6.05
C VAL A 103 2.80 11.28 -6.93
N ALA A 104 3.40 11.96 -7.91
CA ALA A 104 2.66 12.75 -8.87
C ALA A 104 1.92 11.84 -9.86
N ASP A 105 0.67 12.19 -10.16
CA ASP A 105 -0.23 11.37 -10.98
C ASP A 105 0.28 11.09 -12.40
N ASP A 106 0.99 12.05 -12.99
CA ASP A 106 1.60 11.92 -14.31
C ASP A 106 2.73 10.88 -14.37
N THR A 107 3.35 10.57 -13.22
CA THR A 107 4.39 9.54 -13.10
C THR A 107 3.84 8.13 -12.92
N LEU A 108 2.57 7.97 -12.53
CA LEU A 108 1.98 6.66 -12.22
C LEU A 108 2.05 5.65 -13.37
N PRO A 109 1.73 6.01 -14.64
CA PRO A 109 1.81 5.05 -15.73
C PRO A 109 3.23 4.48 -15.91
N ALA A 110 4.24 5.35 -15.85
CA ALA A 110 5.64 4.95 -15.96
C ALA A 110 6.09 4.12 -14.76
N LEU A 111 5.65 4.49 -13.55
CA LEU A 111 5.94 3.77 -12.32
C LEU A 111 5.40 2.34 -12.38
N VAL A 112 4.13 2.16 -12.77
CA VAL A 112 3.52 0.83 -12.86
C VAL A 112 4.18 -0.02 -13.94
N GLN A 113 4.54 0.58 -15.10
CA GLN A 113 5.22 -0.12 -16.19
C GLN A 113 6.62 -0.64 -15.83
N ARG A 114 7.26 -0.10 -14.79
CA ARG A 114 8.55 -0.61 -14.29
C ARG A 114 8.44 -2.02 -13.71
N TYR A 115 7.28 -2.38 -13.16
CA TYR A 115 7.09 -3.67 -12.50
C TYR A 115 6.63 -4.72 -13.50
N SER A 116 7.36 -5.84 -13.53
CA SER A 116 7.00 -6.99 -14.39
C SER A 116 5.80 -7.77 -13.86
N TYR A 117 5.56 -7.70 -12.54
CA TYR A 117 4.47 -8.39 -11.86
C TYR A 117 3.67 -7.41 -11.01
N VAL A 118 2.38 -7.29 -11.32
CA VAL A 118 1.42 -6.44 -10.61
C VAL A 118 0.28 -7.31 -10.10
N MET A 119 0.03 -7.24 -8.79
CA MET A 119 -1.09 -7.92 -8.14
C MET A 119 -2.03 -6.84 -7.58
N ASN A 120 -3.32 -6.93 -7.88
CA ASN A 120 -4.30 -5.91 -7.56
C ASN A 120 -5.36 -6.47 -6.63
N PHE A 121 -5.52 -5.81 -5.48
CA PHE A 121 -6.41 -6.21 -4.40
C PHE A 121 -7.41 -5.10 -4.06
#